data_AF-A0A235I759-F1
#
_entry.id   AF-A0A235I759-F1
#
_cell.length_a   1.000
_cell.length_b   1.000
_cell.length_c   1.000
_cell.angle_alpha   90.00
_cell.angle_beta   90.00
_cell.angle_gamma   90.00
#
_symmetry.space_group_name_H-M   'P 1'
#
loop_
_entity.id
_entity.type
_entity.pdbx_description
1 polymer ?
#
loop_
_entity_poly.entity_id
_entity_poly.type
_entity_poly.pdbx_seq_one_letter_code
_entity_poly.pdbx_strand_id
1 'polypeptide(L)'
;MSIYRNSIEAFIQVLDSQSKLIPTQDWNELQQLSSQLPEDNEEIVEILENWLQSESRNQVLEAYKQNLESITDKLPINVSTNIGIANSKSQTPVNQPSESSKELVDNAIKNNSPLSDDKKPQPKP
;
A
#
# COMPACT_ATOMS: atom_id res chain seq x y z
N MET A 1 0.29 2.38 -15.10
CA MET A 1 0.42 1.70 -13.79
C MET A 1 -0.67 0.63 -13.73
N SER A 2 -0.44 -0.52 -13.08
CA SER A 2 -1.48 -1.55 -12.93
C SER A 2 -2.48 -1.15 -11.84
N ILE A 3 -3.75 -1.52 -11.97
CA ILE A 3 -4.81 -1.22 -10.98
C ILE A 3 -4.40 -1.73 -9.60
N TYR A 4 -3.84 -2.94 -9.52
CA TYR A 4 -3.38 -3.52 -8.25
C TYR A 4 -2.23 -2.73 -7.62
N ARG A 5 -1.32 -2.19 -8.44
CA ARG A 5 -0.23 -1.34 -7.92
C ARG A 5 -0.76 -0.02 -7.37
N ASN A 6 -1.75 0.58 -8.04
CA ASN A 6 -2.41 1.79 -7.55
C ASN A 6 -3.13 1.54 -6.22
N SER A 7 -3.78 0.37 -6.06
CA SER A 7 -4.39 -0.06 -4.80
C SER A 7 -3.35 -0.16 -3.68
N ILE A 8 -2.21 -0.81 -3.93
CA ILE A 8 -1.15 -0.90 -2.92
C ILE A 8 -0.63 0.49 -2.53
N GLU A 9 -0.40 1.37 -3.51
CA GLU A 9 0.03 2.76 -3.25
C GLU A 9 -1.03 3.58 -2.50
N ALA A 10 -2.32 3.38 -2.80
CA ALA A 10 -3.41 4.02 -2.08
C ALA A 10 -3.41 3.63 -0.60
N PHE A 11 -3.20 2.34 -0.33
CA PHE A 11 -3.09 1.82 1.03
C PHE A 11 -1.87 2.39 1.76
N ILE A 12 -0.70 2.41 1.12
CA ILE A 12 0.51 3.01 1.68
C ILE A 12 0.28 4.49 2.04
N GLN A 13 -0.39 5.25 1.17
CA GLN A 13 -0.74 6.65 1.48
C GLN A 13 -1.66 6.80 2.70
N VAL A 14 -2.55 5.84 2.96
CA VAL A 14 -3.34 5.82 4.20
C VAL A 14 -2.42 5.64 5.40
N LEU A 15 -1.46 4.72 5.32
CA LEU A 15 -0.48 4.52 6.40
C LEU A 15 0.36 5.78 6.65
N ASP A 16 0.87 6.43 5.59
CA ASP A 16 1.74 7.60 5.72
C ASP A 16 0.99 8.86 6.18
N SER A 17 -0.18 9.13 5.62
CA SER A 17 -0.89 10.40 5.84
C SER A 17 -1.99 10.30 6.90
N GLN A 18 -2.51 9.10 7.14
CA GLN A 18 -3.71 8.87 7.94
C GLN A 18 -3.52 7.72 8.96
N SER A 19 -2.26 7.44 9.37
CA SER A 19 -1.91 6.45 10.42
C SER A 19 -2.72 6.58 11.70
N LYS A 20 -3.18 7.79 12.04
CA LYS A 20 -4.01 8.08 13.21
C LYS A 20 -5.41 7.45 13.15
N LEU A 21 -5.90 7.08 11.96
CA LEU A 21 -7.17 6.37 11.78
C LEU A 21 -7.06 4.89 12.15
N ILE A 22 -5.84 4.35 12.20
CA ILE A 22 -5.58 2.94 12.45
C ILE A 22 -5.32 2.78 13.95
N PRO A 23 -6.20 2.08 14.69
CA PRO A 23 -5.99 1.84 16.11
C PRO A 23 -4.81 0.90 16.36
N THR A 24 -4.20 0.97 17.53
CA THR A 24 -3.01 0.18 17.89
C THR A 24 -3.20 -1.33 17.73
N GLN A 25 -4.41 -1.86 17.98
CA GLN A 25 -4.71 -3.27 17.77
C GLN A 25 -4.60 -3.67 16.29
N ASP A 26 -5.10 -2.82 15.40
CA ASP A 26 -5.06 -3.02 13.95
C ASP A 26 -3.62 -2.95 13.41
N TRP A 27 -2.74 -2.16 14.03
CA TRP A 27 -1.31 -2.14 13.71
C TRP A 27 -0.60 -3.48 13.96
N ASN A 28 -0.97 -4.20 15.02
CA ASN A 28 -0.40 -5.51 15.30
C ASN A 28 -0.81 -6.53 14.23
N GLU A 29 -2.08 -6.49 13.81
CA GLU A 29 -2.56 -7.33 12.71
C GLU A 29 -1.87 -6.98 11.39
N LEU A 30 -1.67 -5.70 11.08
CA LEU A 30 -0.95 -5.26 9.88
C LEU A 30 0.51 -5.75 9.88
N GLN A 31 1.21 -5.70 11.00
CA GLN A 31 2.57 -6.25 11.09
C GLN A 31 2.59 -7.76 10.81
N GLN A 32 1.64 -8.53 11.36
CA GLN A 32 1.54 -9.95 11.09
C GLN A 32 1.18 -10.25 9.63
N LEU A 33 0.28 -9.44 9.05
CA LEU A 33 -0.16 -9.56 7.67
C LEU A 33 0.97 -9.26 6.70
N SER A 34 1.77 -8.20 6.95
CA SER A 34 2.91 -7.81 6.12
C SER A 34 3.96 -8.92 5.95
N SER A 35 4.16 -9.72 7.00
CA SER A 35 5.09 -10.87 6.97
C SER A 35 4.57 -12.03 6.12
N GLN A 36 3.25 -12.12 5.94
CA GLN A 36 2.55 -13.17 5.20
C GLN A 36 2.18 -12.76 3.77
N LEU A 37 2.41 -11.50 3.39
CA LEU A 37 2.10 -11.01 2.05
C LEU A 37 2.89 -11.79 0.98
N PRO A 38 2.23 -12.22 -0.10
CA PRO A 38 2.88 -12.84 -1.25
C PRO A 38 3.66 -11.80 -2.06
N GLU A 39 4.36 -12.23 -3.11
CA GLU A 39 5.04 -11.32 -4.05
C GLU A 39 4.10 -10.78 -5.14
N ASP A 40 2.97 -11.45 -5.35
CA ASP A 40 2.00 -11.06 -6.37
C ASP A 40 1.14 -9.87 -5.94
N ASN A 41 1.00 -8.88 -6.81
CA ASN A 41 0.30 -7.63 -6.50
C ASN A 41 -1.21 -7.82 -6.36
N GLU A 42 -1.82 -8.70 -7.15
CA GLU A 42 -3.25 -8.98 -7.08
C GLU A 42 -3.56 -9.64 -5.74
N GLU A 43 -2.80 -10.67 -5.36
CA GLU A 43 -2.99 -11.35 -4.08
C GLU A 43 -2.71 -10.43 -2.88
N ILE A 44 -1.70 -9.55 -2.96
CA ILE A 44 -1.46 -8.54 -1.91
C ILE A 44 -2.69 -7.64 -1.74
N VAL A 45 -3.28 -7.16 -2.83
CA VAL A 45 -4.47 -6.30 -2.78
C VAL A 45 -5.64 -7.04 -2.18
N GLU A 46 -5.91 -8.28 -2.58
CA GLU A 46 -7.00 -9.07 -2.02
C GLU A 46 -6.86 -9.23 -0.49
N ILE A 47 -5.64 -9.49 0.00
CA ILE A 47 -5.37 -9.62 1.43
C ILE A 47 -5.60 -8.28 2.16
N LEU A 48 -5.12 -7.17 1.60
CA LEU A 48 -5.30 -5.83 2.18
C LEU A 48 -6.77 -5.41 2.18
N GLU A 49 -7.50 -5.63 1.09
CA GLU A 49 -8.92 -5.29 0.98
C GLU A 49 -9.76 -6.15 1.92
N ASN A 50 -9.47 -7.44 2.04
CA ASN A 50 -10.12 -8.32 3.01
C ASN A 50 -9.87 -7.84 4.45
N TRP A 51 -8.65 -7.39 4.76
CA TRP A 51 -8.36 -6.79 6.06
C TRP A 51 -9.18 -5.51 6.31
N LEU A 52 -9.35 -4.65 5.29
CA LEU A 52 -10.15 -3.43 5.36
C LEU A 52 -11.67 -3.65 5.48
N GLN A 53 -12.19 -4.84 5.13
CA GLN A 53 -13.64 -5.14 5.21
C GLN A 53 -14.20 -5.18 6.64
N SER A 54 -13.34 -5.18 7.66
CA SER A 54 -13.81 -5.21 9.06
C SER A 54 -14.55 -3.93 9.42
N GLU A 55 -15.69 -4.05 10.11
CA GLU A 55 -16.54 -2.91 10.46
C GLU A 55 -15.81 -1.84 11.30
N SER A 56 -14.88 -2.27 12.16
CA SER A 56 -14.01 -1.37 12.95
C SER A 56 -13.05 -0.53 12.11
N ARG A 57 -12.85 -0.87 10.83
CA ARG A 57 -11.88 -0.26 9.91
C ARG A 57 -12.54 0.56 8.81
N ASN A 58 -13.85 0.84 8.92
CA ASN A 58 -14.59 1.54 7.88
C ASN A 58 -13.96 2.92 7.54
N GLN A 59 -13.44 3.64 8.53
CA GLN A 59 -12.75 4.92 8.29
C GLN A 59 -11.45 4.75 7.48
N VAL A 60 -10.73 3.65 7.70
CA VAL A 60 -9.50 3.31 6.96
C VAL A 60 -9.86 2.90 5.52
N LEU A 61 -10.96 2.15 5.35
CA LEU A 61 -11.49 1.76 4.05
C LEU A 61 -11.93 2.99 3.23
N GLU A 62 -12.60 3.96 3.85
CA GLU A 62 -12.99 5.21 3.19
C GLU A 62 -11.76 6.01 2.75
N ALA A 63 -10.77 6.17 3.62
CA ALA A 63 -9.50 6.82 3.30
C ALA A 63 -8.76 6.14 2.14
N TYR A 64 -8.73 4.80 2.15
CA TYR A 64 -8.14 3.98 1.08
C TYR A 64 -8.84 4.23 -0.26
N LYS A 65 -10.18 4.21 -0.29
CA LYS A 65 -10.96 4.47 -1.50
C LYS A 65 -10.72 5.88 -2.04
N GLN A 66 -10.72 6.89 -1.18
CA GLN A 66 -10.45 8.27 -1.59
C GLN A 66 -9.04 8.44 -2.18
N ASN A 67 -8.04 7.79 -1.59
CA ASN A 67 -6.68 7.79 -2.12
C ASN A 67 -6.61 7.03 -3.46
N LEU A 68 -7.30 5.90 -3.58
CA LEU A 68 -7.36 5.11 -4.81
C LEU A 68 -8.00 5.88 -5.96
N GLU A 69 -9.14 6.53 -5.69
CA GLU A 69 -9.79 7.43 -6.64
C GLU A 69 -8.83 8.56 -7.03
N SER A 70 -8.17 9.21 -6.07
CA SER A 70 -7.22 10.30 -6.35
C SER A 70 -6.02 9.88 -7.22
N ILE A 71 -5.50 8.66 -7.02
CA ILE A 71 -4.41 8.11 -7.84
C ILE A 71 -4.92 7.76 -9.25
N THR A 72 -6.15 7.24 -9.34
CA THR A 72 -6.77 6.83 -10.60
C THR A 72 -7.21 8.04 -11.43
N ASP A 73 -7.78 9.08 -10.82
CA ASP A 73 -8.18 10.35 -11.46
C ASP A 73 -6.97 11.16 -11.96
N LYS A 74 -5.82 11.06 -11.31
CA LYS A 74 -4.58 11.70 -11.76
C LYS A 74 -4.03 11.12 -13.08
N LEU A 75 -4.51 9.95 -13.49
CA LEU A 75 -4.26 9.43 -14.83
C LEU A 75 -5.41 9.90 -15.72
N PRO A 76 -5.22 10.93 -16.57
CA PRO A 76 -6.19 11.16 -17.63
C PRO A 76 -6.22 9.88 -18.45
N ILE A 77 -7.32 9.14 -18.38
CA ILE A 77 -7.49 7.95 -19.18
C ILE A 77 -7.55 8.44 -20.62
N ASN A 78 -6.40 8.43 -21.30
CA ASN A 78 -6.37 8.45 -22.74
C ASN A 78 -6.84 7.06 -23.19
N VAL A 79 -8.16 6.85 -23.15
CA VAL A 79 -8.83 5.68 -23.74
C VAL A 79 -8.80 5.84 -25.26
N SER A 80 -7.61 5.91 -25.83
CA SER A 80 -7.42 5.81 -27.26
C SER A 80 -6.04 5.20 -27.47
N THR A 81 -6.03 4.07 -28.19
CA THR A 81 -4.84 3.54 -28.88
C THR A 81 -4.03 2.48 -28.12
N ASN A 82 -4.57 1.27 -27.97
CA ASN A 82 -4.12 0.08 -28.73
C ASN A 82 -4.73 -1.22 -28.17
N ILE A 83 -5.68 -1.77 -28.91
CA ILE A 83 -5.84 -3.22 -29.05
C ILE A 83 -4.57 -3.68 -29.78
N GLY A 84 -3.58 -4.17 -29.04
CA GLY A 84 -2.25 -4.51 -29.57
C GLY A 84 -1.66 -5.70 -28.83
N ILE A 85 -1.56 -6.79 -29.57
CA ILE A 85 -1.05 -8.11 -29.21
C ILE A 85 0.31 -8.06 -28.48
N ALA A 86 0.41 -8.87 -27.42
CA ALA A 86 1.59 -9.54 -26.86
C ALA A 86 2.92 -8.76 -26.67
N ASN A 87 3.48 -8.96 -25.48
CA ASN A 87 4.90 -8.76 -25.14
C ASN A 87 5.32 -7.31 -24.83
N SER A 88 5.07 -6.88 -23.60
CA SER A 88 5.77 -5.73 -23.02
C SER A 88 6.40 -6.18 -21.72
N LYS A 89 7.58 -6.79 -21.81
CA LYS A 89 8.48 -6.87 -20.66
C LYS A 89 8.80 -5.43 -20.26
N SER A 90 8.33 -5.04 -19.08
CA SER A 90 8.63 -3.75 -18.46
C SER A 90 10.13 -3.49 -18.49
N GLN A 91 10.52 -2.47 -19.24
CA GLN A 91 11.89 -1.98 -19.29
C GLN A 91 12.11 -1.09 -18.07
N THR A 92 12.31 -1.69 -16.91
CA THR A 92 12.78 -1.00 -15.70
C THR A 92 14.32 -0.95 -15.75
N PRO A 93 14.99 0.16 -15.36
CA PRO A 93 16.44 0.26 -15.36
C PRO A 93 17.08 -0.88 -14.57
N VAL A 94 17.98 -1.60 -15.23
CA VAL A 94 18.83 -2.64 -14.65
C VAL A 94 19.76 -1.96 -13.63
N ASN A 95 19.73 -2.39 -12.35
CA ASN A 95 20.58 -1.96 -11.20
C ASN A 95 19.97 -1.10 -10.08
N GLN A 96 18.66 -1.17 -9.82
CA GLN A 96 18.18 -1.01 -8.43
C GLN A 96 17.26 -2.17 -8.10
N PRO A 97 17.39 -2.83 -6.92
CA PRO A 97 16.28 -3.64 -6.44
C PRO A 97 15.10 -2.68 -6.34
N SER A 98 14.17 -2.78 -7.29
CA SER A 98 12.88 -2.12 -7.11
C SER A 98 12.26 -2.87 -5.95
N GLU A 99 12.09 -2.20 -4.80
CA GLU A 99 11.41 -2.79 -3.65
C GLU A 99 10.11 -3.43 -4.14
N SER A 100 9.93 -4.72 -3.85
CA SER A 100 8.71 -5.42 -4.19
C SER A 100 7.53 -4.73 -3.51
N SER A 101 6.33 -4.80 -4.07
CA SER A 101 5.15 -4.17 -3.44
C SER A 101 4.93 -4.65 -2.01
N LYS A 102 5.28 -5.91 -1.73
CA LYS A 102 5.39 -6.47 -0.39
C LYS A 102 6.32 -5.66 0.52
N GLU A 103 7.56 -5.40 0.08
CA GLU A 103 8.54 -4.63 0.85
C GLU A 103 8.07 -3.20 1.08
N LEU A 104 7.43 -2.59 0.08
CA LEU A 104 6.85 -1.25 0.22
C LEU A 104 5.78 -1.20 1.32
N VAL A 105 4.89 -2.21 1.37
CA VAL A 105 3.86 -2.30 2.42
C VAL A 105 4.49 -2.57 3.78
N ASP A 106 5.43 -3.50 3.88
CA ASP A 106 6.15 -3.81 5.12
C ASP A 106 6.89 -2.59 5.68
N ASN A 107 7.59 -1.84 4.82
CA ASN A 107 8.30 -0.63 5.20
C ASN A 107 7.34 0.47 5.64
N ALA A 108 6.24 0.69 4.90
CA ALA A 108 5.22 1.66 5.29
C ALA A 108 4.61 1.33 6.65
N ILE A 109 4.35 0.05 6.93
CA ILE A 109 3.81 -0.38 8.23
C ILE A 109 4.84 -0.14 9.35
N LYS A 110 6.09 -0.54 9.15
CA LYS A 110 7.16 -0.37 10.14
C LYS A 110 7.42 1.10 10.48
N ASN A 111 7.40 1.98 9.48
CA ASN A 111 7.70 3.40 9.64
C ASN A 111 6.57 4.19 10.32
N ASN A 112 5.32 3.79 10.12
CA ASN A 112 4.16 4.51 10.63
C ASN A 112 3.54 3.88 11.89
N SER A 113 3.88 2.62 12.20
CA SER A 113 3.32 1.93 13.35
C SER A 113 3.74 2.58 14.68
N PRO A 114 2.79 2.90 15.57
CA PRO A 114 3.10 3.36 16.93
C PRO A 114 3.72 2.26 17.80
N LEU A 115 3.72 1.00 17.34
CA LEU A 115 4.36 -0.13 18.02
C LEU A 115 5.87 -0.17 17.78
N SER A 116 6.39 0.57 16.80
CA SER A 116 7.82 0.65 16.48
C SER A 116 8.61 1.57 17.43
N ASP A 117 8.07 1.86 18.63
CA ASP A 117 8.70 2.69 19.68
C ASP A 117 9.91 1.97 20.31
N ASP A 118 10.92 1.66 19.48
CA ASP A 118 12.28 1.33 19.90
C ASP A 118 13.32 2.21 19.16
N LYS A 119 12.89 3.08 18.23
CA LYS A 119 13.77 4.03 17.53
C LYS A 119 13.18 5.43 17.39
N LYS A 120 12.83 6.05 18.50
CA LYS A 120 12.87 7.52 18.58
C LYS A 120 13.98 7.91 19.54
N PRO A 121 15.08 8.54 19.11
CA PRO A 121 16.03 9.10 20.07
C PRO A 121 15.26 10.14 20.89
N GLN A 122 15.01 9.82 22.16
CA GLN A 122 14.51 10.80 23.11
C GLN A 122 15.44 12.03 23.06
N PRO A 123 14.90 13.26 22.94
CA PRO A 123 15.73 14.44 23.11
C PRO A 123 16.24 14.41 24.55
N LYS A 124 17.56 14.27 24.71
CA LYS A 124 18.20 14.36 26.03
C LYS A 124 18.03 15.81 26.54
N PRO A 125 17.66 15.99 27.82
CA PRO A 125 17.55 17.32 28.43
C PRO A 125 18.92 18.04 28.49
#